data_AF-A0A8B5WF60-F1
#
_entry.id   AF-A0A8B5WF60-F1
#
_cell.length_a   1.000
_cell.length_b   1.000
_cell.length_c   1.000
_cell.angle_alpha   90.00
_cell.angle_beta   90.00
_cell.angle_gamma   90.00
#
_symmetry.space_group_name_H-M   'P 1'
#
loop_
_entity.id
_entity.type
_entity.pdbx_description
1 polymer ?
#
loop_
_entity_poly.entity_id
_entity_poly.type
_entity_poly.pdbx_seq_one_letter_code
_entity_poly.pdbx_strand_id
1 'polypeptide(L)'
;MKADLTRLCLLILIMTSAQAMAQEDTNEHFDITGWIDGEPASWILQADRINPSAVFSTPAPGTHQFRIHAYQDERFRREGSLYLELIIQGDTVQAVDVQLFPFGPRYPRFSFGSDHGTGQLTLEALEVEPRTARLSARFAGQLYYHQSPNTRPIPHRTRPIRIQIDLTAYRD
;
A
#
# COMPACT_ATOMS: atom_id res chain seq x y z
N MET A 1 57.48 21.62 -30.77
CA MET A 1 56.14 21.17 -31.20
C MET A 1 55.49 20.40 -30.05
N LYS A 2 54.65 21.08 -29.25
CA LYS A 2 53.82 20.42 -28.23
C LYS A 2 52.44 20.22 -28.85
N ALA A 3 51.99 18.97 -28.93
CA ALA A 3 50.68 18.63 -29.46
C ALA A 3 49.58 19.23 -28.57
N ASP A 4 48.60 19.84 -29.23
CA ASP A 4 47.48 20.56 -28.64
C ASP A 4 46.46 19.56 -28.06
N LEU A 5 46.64 19.25 -26.77
CA LEU A 5 45.79 18.36 -25.96
C LEU A 5 44.35 18.87 -25.77
N THR A 6 44.05 20.09 -26.22
CA THR A 6 42.76 20.74 -25.99
C THR A 6 41.63 20.13 -26.82
N ARG A 7 41.95 19.49 -27.96
CA ARG A 7 40.92 18.85 -28.81
C ARG A 7 40.49 17.46 -28.37
N LEU A 8 41.27 16.79 -27.50
CA LEU A 8 40.92 15.45 -27.01
C LEU A 8 39.90 15.49 -25.86
N CYS A 9 39.87 16.57 -25.08
CA CYS A 9 38.92 16.73 -23.97
C CYS A 9 37.49 16.98 -24.44
N LEU A 10 37.29 17.60 -25.62
CA LEU A 10 35.95 17.92 -26.10
C LEU A 10 35.20 16.70 -26.66
N LEU A 11 35.92 15.66 -27.11
CA LEU A 11 35.29 14.45 -27.65
C LEU A 11 34.85 13.47 -26.55
N ILE A 12 35.52 13.47 -25.38
CA ILE A 12 35.14 12.65 -24.23
C ILE A 12 33.91 13.25 -23.53
N LEU A 13 33.74 14.58 -23.57
CA LEU A 13 32.64 15.25 -22.87
C LEU A 13 31.25 15.00 -23.51
N ILE A 14 31.19 14.60 -24.78
CA ILE A 14 29.91 14.41 -25.48
C ILE A 14 29.40 12.96 -25.31
N MET A 15 30.29 11.97 -25.16
CA MET A 15 29.87 10.56 -25.06
C MET A 15 29.44 10.11 -23.66
N THR A 16 29.68 10.91 -22.61
CA THR A 16 29.19 10.59 -21.25
C THR A 16 27.73 11.00 -21.01
N SER A 17 27.10 11.68 -21.97
CA SER A 17 25.69 12.11 -21.84
C SER A 17 24.68 11.03 -22.25
N ALA A 18 25.13 9.93 -22.89
CA ALA A 18 24.26 8.85 -23.35
C ALA A 18 24.10 7.69 -22.35
N GLN A 19 24.75 7.76 -21.18
CA GLN A 19 24.65 6.77 -20.11
C GLN A 19 24.01 7.31 -18.83
N ALA A 20 23.28 8.44 -18.93
CA ALA A 20 22.06 8.61 -18.13
C ALA A 20 21.01 7.61 -18.64
N MET A 21 21.35 6.31 -18.59
CA MET A 21 20.38 5.26 -18.58
C MET A 21 19.52 5.55 -17.36
N ALA A 22 18.32 6.06 -17.63
CA ALA A 22 17.10 5.81 -16.89
C ALA A 22 17.33 4.96 -15.64
N GLN A 23 17.82 5.60 -14.58
CA GLN A 23 17.26 5.31 -13.29
C GLN A 23 15.88 5.93 -13.38
N GLU A 24 14.98 5.18 -14.00
CA GLU A 24 13.55 5.33 -13.81
C GLU A 24 13.45 5.42 -12.29
N ASP A 25 13.25 6.64 -11.81
CA ASP A 25 12.88 6.93 -10.44
C ASP A 25 11.49 6.31 -10.30
N THR A 26 11.45 4.99 -10.26
CA THR A 26 10.29 4.23 -9.89
C THR A 26 10.22 4.47 -8.39
N ASN A 27 9.71 5.66 -8.04
CA ASN A 27 9.12 5.99 -6.76
C ASN A 27 7.92 5.06 -6.55
N GLU A 28 8.18 3.76 -6.54
CA GLU A 28 7.25 2.75 -6.12
C GLU A 28 7.18 2.93 -4.61
N HIS A 29 6.23 3.76 -4.18
CA HIS A 29 5.91 3.92 -2.78
C HIS A 29 5.27 2.59 -2.31
N PHE A 30 5.85 1.98 -1.29
CA PHE A 30 5.44 0.67 -0.79
C PHE A 30 5.30 0.66 0.73
N ASP A 31 4.89 1.79 1.30
CA ASP A 31 4.85 1.94 2.74
C ASP A 31 3.41 2.10 3.22
N ILE A 32 3.03 1.24 4.16
CA ILE A 32 1.88 1.47 5.01
C ILE A 32 2.41 1.68 6.42
N THR A 33 2.10 2.81 7.02
CA THR A 33 2.55 3.16 8.38
C THR A 33 1.35 3.49 9.24
N GLY A 34 1.48 3.34 10.55
CA GLY A 34 0.36 3.58 11.42
C GLY A 34 0.59 3.29 12.89
N TRP A 35 -0.51 3.15 13.62
CA TRP A 35 -0.57 2.83 15.03
C TRP A 35 -1.65 1.79 15.29
N ILE A 36 -1.35 0.83 16.17
CA ILE A 36 -2.31 -0.12 16.72
C ILE A 36 -2.22 -0.07 18.23
N ASP A 37 -3.35 0.10 18.92
CA ASP A 37 -3.37 0.28 20.39
C ASP A 37 -2.48 1.43 20.89
N GLY A 38 -2.29 2.46 20.07
CA GLY A 38 -1.41 3.60 20.36
C GLY A 38 0.08 3.36 20.07
N GLU A 39 0.44 2.16 19.64
CA GLU A 39 1.84 1.76 19.40
C GLU A 39 2.15 1.81 17.91
N PRO A 40 3.32 2.34 17.50
CA PRO A 40 3.68 2.48 16.09
C PRO A 40 3.79 1.10 15.41
N ALA A 41 3.37 1.05 14.15
CA ALA A 41 3.44 -0.12 13.28
C ALA A 41 3.74 0.30 11.84
N SER A 42 4.43 -0.56 11.10
CA SER A 42 4.60 -0.42 9.65
C SER A 42 4.47 -1.76 8.96
N TRP A 43 4.00 -1.72 7.72
CA TRP A 43 3.85 -2.87 6.84
C TRP A 43 4.51 -2.56 5.51
N ILE A 44 5.18 -3.56 4.96
CA ILE A 44 5.85 -3.52 3.67
C ILE A 44 5.03 -4.33 2.66
N LEU A 45 5.01 -3.86 1.42
CA LEU A 45 4.47 -4.62 0.30
C LEU A 45 5.54 -5.54 -0.27
N GLN A 46 5.15 -6.75 -0.66
CA GLN A 46 6.03 -7.59 -1.48
C GLN A 46 5.97 -7.06 -2.91
N ALA A 47 7.04 -6.39 -3.33
CA ALA A 47 7.23 -5.87 -4.69
C ALA A 47 7.66 -7.02 -5.63
N ASP A 48 6.73 -7.93 -5.93
CA ASP A 48 6.87 -8.87 -7.05
C ASP A 48 5.90 -8.45 -8.15
N ARG A 49 6.40 -8.04 -9.32
CA ARG A 49 5.54 -7.67 -10.48
C ARG A 49 4.73 -8.85 -11.03
N ILE A 50 5.08 -10.09 -10.66
CA ILE A 50 4.35 -11.31 -11.03
C ILE A 50 3.21 -11.58 -10.05
N ASN A 51 3.39 -11.25 -8.76
CA ASN A 51 2.37 -11.36 -7.71
C ASN A 51 2.34 -10.09 -6.84
N PRO A 52 1.87 -8.97 -7.39
CA PRO A 52 1.91 -7.70 -6.69
C PRO A 52 1.06 -7.74 -5.42
N SER A 53 1.66 -7.31 -4.32
CA SER A 53 0.98 -7.17 -3.02
C SER A 53 -0.07 -6.06 -2.99
N ALA A 54 -0.11 -5.18 -3.99
CA ALA A 54 -1.20 -4.25 -4.22
C ALA A 54 -1.66 -4.33 -5.66
N VAL A 55 -2.92 -4.70 -5.84
CA VAL A 55 -3.58 -4.74 -7.14
C VAL A 55 -4.77 -3.81 -7.18
N PHE A 56 -5.11 -3.34 -8.37
CA PHE A 56 -6.36 -2.64 -8.62
C PHE A 56 -7.07 -3.18 -9.86
N SER A 57 -8.39 -3.04 -9.87
CA SER A 57 -9.25 -3.31 -11.03
C SER A 57 -10.27 -2.19 -11.21
N THR A 58 -10.88 -2.14 -12.40
CA THR A 58 -11.91 -1.15 -12.74
C THR A 58 -13.20 -1.88 -13.14
N PRO A 59 -14.00 -2.37 -12.16
CA PRO A 59 -15.16 -3.22 -12.44
C PRO A 59 -16.28 -2.51 -13.19
N ALA A 60 -16.36 -1.18 -13.06
CA ALA A 60 -17.29 -0.32 -13.80
C ALA A 60 -16.61 1.02 -14.12
N PRO A 61 -17.08 1.77 -15.13
CA PRO A 61 -16.53 3.10 -15.44
C PRO A 61 -16.50 4.01 -14.21
N GLY A 62 -15.32 4.56 -13.90
CA GLY A 62 -15.11 5.44 -12.75
C GLY A 62 -15.14 4.75 -11.38
N THR A 63 -15.21 3.41 -11.33
CA THR A 63 -15.10 2.62 -10.09
C THR A 63 -13.78 1.88 -10.06
N HIS A 64 -13.00 2.05 -9.00
CA HIS A 64 -11.70 1.43 -8.79
C HIS A 64 -11.74 0.58 -7.51
N GLN A 65 -11.37 -0.68 -7.63
CA GLN A 65 -11.27 -1.61 -6.51
C GLN A 65 -9.80 -1.91 -6.26
N PHE A 66 -9.31 -1.57 -5.07
CA PHE A 66 -7.95 -1.86 -4.62
C PHE A 66 -7.96 -3.04 -3.65
N ARG A 67 -7.06 -4.00 -3.84
CA ARG A 67 -6.78 -5.07 -2.88
C ARG A 67 -5.30 -5.04 -2.53
N ILE A 68 -5.01 -4.84 -1.26
CA ILE A 68 -3.65 -4.65 -0.75
C ILE A 68 -3.41 -5.68 0.35
N HIS A 69 -2.30 -6.39 0.26
CA HIS A 69 -1.83 -7.33 1.26
C HIS A 69 -0.39 -6.98 1.63
N ALA A 70 -0.21 -6.40 2.81
CA ALA A 70 1.08 -5.97 3.31
C ALA A 70 1.51 -6.81 4.52
N TYR A 71 2.81 -7.04 4.67
CA TYR A 71 3.37 -7.84 5.75
C TYR A 71 4.03 -6.93 6.78
N GLN A 72 3.90 -7.24 8.06
CA GLN A 72 4.49 -6.37 9.06
C GLN A 72 6.01 -6.39 8.95
N ASP A 73 6.61 -5.21 9.02
CA ASP A 73 8.06 -5.05 9.04
C ASP A 73 8.65 -5.80 10.25
N GLU A 74 9.74 -6.54 10.02
CA GLU A 74 10.40 -7.37 11.03
C GLU A 74 10.81 -6.58 12.29
N ARG A 75 10.98 -5.26 12.18
CA ARG A 75 11.28 -4.36 13.29
C ARG A 75 10.16 -4.26 14.33
N PHE A 76 8.91 -4.53 13.95
CA PHE A 76 7.73 -4.27 14.79
C PHE A 76 6.89 -5.51 15.14
N ARG A 77 7.36 -6.73 14.82
CA ARG A 77 6.68 -8.06 14.92
C ARG A 77 5.67 -8.21 16.08
N ARG A 78 4.43 -7.78 15.87
CA ARG A 78 3.25 -7.96 16.73
C ARG A 78 2.08 -8.61 15.97
N GLU A 79 1.89 -8.29 14.69
CA GLU A 79 0.88 -8.83 13.78
C GLU A 79 1.54 -9.37 12.51
N GLY A 80 0.98 -10.41 11.89
CA GLY A 80 1.56 -11.04 10.69
C GLY A 80 1.34 -10.25 9.40
N SER A 81 0.12 -9.82 9.12
CA SER A 81 -0.20 -9.09 7.89
C SER A 81 -1.40 -8.17 8.02
N LEU A 82 -1.45 -7.18 7.13
CA LEU A 82 -2.54 -6.23 6.94
C LEU A 82 -3.15 -6.48 5.56
N TYR A 83 -4.46 -6.71 5.52
CA TYR A 83 -5.24 -6.75 4.29
C TYR A 83 -6.17 -5.54 4.23
N LEU A 84 -6.21 -4.88 3.08
CA LEU A 84 -7.09 -3.75 2.80
C LEU A 84 -7.83 -4.01 1.50
N GLU A 85 -9.11 -3.73 1.51
CA GLU A 85 -9.93 -3.68 0.30
C GLU A 85 -10.71 -2.38 0.27
N LEU A 86 -10.58 -1.65 -0.84
CA LEU A 86 -11.14 -0.31 -1.00
C LEU A 86 -11.90 -0.26 -2.32
N ILE A 87 -13.13 0.23 -2.28
CA ILE A 87 -13.91 0.52 -3.49
C ILE A 87 -14.10 2.03 -3.55
N ILE A 88 -13.58 2.66 -4.60
CA ILE A 88 -13.63 4.10 -4.82
C ILE A 88 -14.43 4.36 -6.10
N GLN A 89 -15.39 5.29 -6.06
CA GLN A 89 -16.14 5.73 -7.24
C GLN A 89 -16.00 7.24 -7.39
N GLY A 90 -15.39 7.69 -8.48
CA GLY A 90 -14.91 9.07 -8.61
C GLY A 90 -14.00 9.43 -7.44
N ASP A 91 -14.37 10.45 -6.68
CA ASP A 91 -13.61 10.91 -5.50
C ASP A 91 -14.18 10.38 -4.16
N THR A 92 -15.12 9.43 -4.21
CA THR A 92 -15.83 8.94 -3.01
C THR A 92 -15.50 7.49 -2.71
N VAL A 93 -15.17 7.22 -1.44
CA VAL A 93 -14.97 5.87 -0.92
C VAL A 93 -16.34 5.23 -0.69
N GLN A 94 -16.63 4.16 -1.42
CA GLN A 94 -17.89 3.40 -1.33
C GLN A 94 -17.83 2.30 -0.27
N ALA A 95 -16.68 1.61 -0.19
CA ALA A 95 -16.46 0.54 0.76
C ALA A 95 -15.01 0.50 1.21
N VAL A 96 -14.82 0.10 2.46
CA VAL A 96 -13.51 -0.15 3.06
C VAL A 96 -13.61 -1.40 3.93
N ASP A 97 -12.67 -2.32 3.74
CA ASP A 97 -12.41 -3.44 4.63
C ASP A 97 -10.95 -3.39 5.05
N VAL A 98 -10.71 -3.58 6.34
CA VAL A 98 -9.39 -3.53 6.96
C VAL A 98 -9.28 -4.73 7.87
N GLN A 99 -8.27 -5.58 7.64
CA GLN A 99 -8.08 -6.80 8.42
C GLN A 99 -6.62 -6.92 8.87
N LEU A 100 -6.41 -7.19 10.15
CA LEU A 100 -5.14 -7.56 10.74
C LEU A 100 -5.14 -9.04 11.08
N PHE A 101 -4.11 -9.74 10.60
CA PHE A 101 -3.88 -11.15 10.84
C PHE A 101 -2.62 -11.33 11.70
N PRO A 102 -2.60 -12.29 12.64
CA PRO A 102 -1.39 -12.64 13.40
C PRO A 102 -0.39 -13.42 12.54
N PHE A 103 0.84 -13.56 13.02
CA PHE A 103 1.85 -14.39 12.36
C PHE A 103 1.45 -15.87 12.39
N GLY A 104 1.31 -16.48 11.20
CA GLY A 104 1.04 -17.91 11.04
C GLY A 104 -0.41 -18.21 10.69
N PRO A 105 -1.34 -18.34 11.66
CA PRO A 105 -2.70 -18.71 11.35
C PRO A 105 -3.50 -17.51 10.85
N ARG A 106 -4.41 -17.74 9.88
CA ARG A 106 -5.37 -16.71 9.43
C ARG A 106 -6.38 -16.29 10.51
N TYR A 107 -6.45 -17.05 11.61
CA TYR A 107 -7.33 -16.77 12.73
C TYR A 107 -6.60 -17.01 14.06
N PRO A 108 -6.92 -16.26 15.11
CA PRO A 108 -7.91 -15.18 15.14
C PRO A 108 -7.47 -13.98 14.30
N ARG A 109 -8.41 -13.12 13.87
CA ARG A 109 -8.08 -11.87 13.15
C ARG A 109 -8.81 -10.70 13.78
N PHE A 110 -8.32 -9.48 13.55
CA PHE A 110 -9.08 -8.26 13.82
C PHE A 110 -9.55 -7.69 12.50
N SER A 111 -10.81 -7.30 12.38
CA SER A 111 -11.29 -6.65 11.15
C SER A 111 -12.29 -5.54 11.38
N PHE A 112 -12.31 -4.62 10.44
CA PHE A 112 -13.36 -3.64 10.24
C PHE A 112 -14.45 -4.29 9.40
N GLY A 113 -15.61 -4.57 10.00
CA GLY A 113 -16.79 -5.00 9.26
C GLY A 113 -17.80 -3.86 9.20
N SER A 114 -18.39 -3.61 8.03
CA SER A 114 -19.47 -2.63 7.80
C SER A 114 -20.61 -2.69 8.82
N ASP A 115 -20.83 -3.87 9.41
CA ASP A 115 -21.98 -4.14 10.26
C ASP A 115 -21.73 -3.79 11.74
N HIS A 116 -20.47 -3.61 12.14
CA HIS A 116 -20.09 -3.46 13.55
C HIS A 116 -18.94 -2.46 13.80
N GLY A 117 -18.22 -2.02 12.76
CA GLY A 117 -17.09 -1.12 12.86
C GLY A 117 -17.48 0.36 12.75
N THR A 118 -16.80 1.21 13.51
CA THR A 118 -16.71 2.65 13.23
C THR A 118 -15.32 2.96 12.68
N GLY A 119 -15.25 3.53 11.49
CA GLY A 119 -14.00 3.85 10.83
C GLY A 119 -14.24 4.81 9.69
N GLN A 120 -13.25 5.66 9.42
CA GLN A 120 -13.30 6.63 8.35
C GLN A 120 -12.04 6.47 7.50
N LEU A 121 -12.24 6.29 6.20
CA LEU A 121 -11.19 6.43 5.21
C LEU A 121 -11.27 7.84 4.62
N THR A 122 -10.15 8.55 4.61
CA THR A 122 -9.98 9.82 3.91
C THR A 122 -9.06 9.58 2.72
N LEU A 123 -9.58 9.79 1.50
CA LEU A 123 -8.78 9.74 0.28
C LEU A 123 -8.01 11.06 0.14
N GLU A 124 -6.70 10.97 -0.06
CA GLU A 124 -5.82 12.14 -0.21
C GLU A 124 -5.38 12.34 -1.66
N ALA A 125 -5.11 11.24 -2.36
CA ALA A 125 -4.82 11.25 -3.79
C ALA A 125 -5.23 9.92 -4.44
N LEU A 126 -5.73 10.00 -5.66
CA LEU A 126 -5.97 8.86 -6.54
C LEU A 126 -5.60 9.26 -7.97
N GLU A 127 -4.58 8.61 -8.51
CA GLU A 127 -4.14 8.79 -9.90
C GLU A 127 -4.15 7.43 -10.57
N VAL A 128 -4.97 7.26 -11.61
CA VAL A 128 -5.14 5.97 -12.28
C VAL A 128 -4.63 6.07 -13.71
N GLU A 129 -3.69 5.19 -14.02
CA GLU A 129 -3.12 4.98 -15.34
C GLU A 129 -3.57 3.62 -15.91
N PRO A 130 -3.33 3.33 -17.20
CA PRO A 130 -3.77 2.08 -17.81
C PRO A 130 -3.25 0.78 -17.16
N ARG A 131 -2.12 0.85 -16.44
CA ARG A 131 -1.44 -0.32 -15.83
C ARG A 131 -1.14 -0.18 -14.34
N THR A 132 -1.22 1.02 -13.81
CA THR A 132 -0.77 1.40 -12.48
C THR A 132 -1.78 2.37 -11.88
N ALA A 133 -1.87 2.41 -10.56
CA ALA A 133 -2.63 3.42 -9.85
C ALA A 133 -1.88 3.85 -8.60
N ARG A 134 -1.68 5.16 -8.43
CA ARG A 134 -1.20 5.73 -7.17
C ARG A 134 -2.40 5.96 -6.26
N LEU A 135 -2.29 5.47 -5.02
CA LEU A 135 -3.29 5.65 -3.98
C LEU A 135 -2.63 6.23 -2.73
N SER A 136 -3.11 7.39 -2.28
CA SER A 136 -2.81 7.94 -0.95
C SER A 136 -4.09 8.08 -0.14
N ALA A 137 -4.13 7.48 1.06
CA ALA A 137 -5.29 7.51 1.94
C ALA A 137 -4.92 7.37 3.41
N ARG A 138 -5.84 7.79 4.29
CA ARG A 138 -5.74 7.57 5.74
C ARG A 138 -6.97 6.85 6.25
N PHE A 139 -6.78 5.80 7.03
CA PHE A 139 -7.85 5.12 7.74
C PHE A 139 -7.67 5.31 9.25
N ALA A 140 -8.75 5.66 9.94
CA ALA A 140 -8.82 5.63 11.39
C ALA A 140 -10.10 4.92 11.82
N GLY A 141 -10.01 3.94 12.71
CA GLY A 141 -11.18 3.19 13.14
C GLY A 141 -10.91 2.20 14.26
N GLN A 142 -11.93 1.38 14.53
CA GLN A 142 -11.88 0.32 15.52
C GLN A 142 -12.04 -1.05 14.82
N LEU A 143 -11.10 -1.96 15.07
CA LEU A 143 -11.17 -3.33 14.58
C LEU A 143 -11.74 -4.26 15.65
N TYR A 144 -12.47 -5.29 15.22
CA TYR A 144 -13.14 -6.24 16.10
C TYR A 144 -12.52 -7.63 15.97
N TYR A 145 -12.41 -8.32 17.09
CA TYR A 145 -11.83 -9.66 17.14
C TYR A 145 -12.78 -10.72 16.56
N HIS A 146 -12.27 -11.53 15.65
CA HIS A 146 -12.91 -12.73 15.12
C HIS A 146 -12.10 -13.96 15.48
N GLN A 147 -12.73 -14.91 16.18
CA GLN A 147 -12.10 -16.16 16.57
C GLN A 147 -11.97 -17.13 15.39
N SER A 148 -12.96 -17.14 14.49
CA SER A 148 -13.01 -17.97 13.29
C SER A 148 -13.83 -17.30 12.19
N PRO A 149 -13.80 -17.78 10.93
CA PRO A 149 -14.48 -17.13 9.80
C PRO A 149 -16.00 -16.97 9.99
N ASN A 150 -16.62 -17.94 10.66
CA ASN A 150 -18.08 -18.03 10.78
C ASN A 150 -18.58 -17.55 12.15
N THR A 151 -17.71 -16.95 12.95
CA THR A 151 -18.08 -16.37 14.24
C THR A 151 -18.36 -14.88 14.10
N ARG A 152 -19.43 -14.43 14.74
CA ARG A 152 -19.69 -13.00 14.92
C ARG A 152 -18.50 -12.37 15.67
N PRO A 153 -18.13 -11.12 15.35
CA PRO A 153 -17.09 -10.42 16.08
C PRO A 153 -17.44 -10.31 17.57
N ILE A 154 -16.44 -10.41 18.45
CA ILE A 154 -16.60 -10.27 19.89
C ILE A 154 -16.62 -8.77 20.23
N PRO A 155 -17.77 -8.14 20.56
CA PRO A 155 -17.92 -6.69 20.53
C PRO A 155 -17.04 -5.90 21.50
N HIS A 156 -16.62 -6.52 22.60
CA HIS A 156 -15.77 -5.91 23.63
C HIS A 156 -14.27 -6.21 23.44
N ARG A 157 -13.91 -7.04 22.45
CA ARG A 157 -12.52 -7.29 22.08
C ARG A 157 -12.22 -6.53 20.81
N THR A 158 -11.70 -5.33 21.01
CA THR A 158 -11.46 -4.39 19.92
C THR A 158 -10.07 -3.79 20.00
N ARG A 159 -9.60 -3.24 18.88
CA ARG A 159 -8.31 -2.54 18.78
C ARG A 159 -8.45 -1.27 17.95
N PRO A 160 -8.09 -0.08 18.46
CA PRO A 160 -8.02 1.11 17.65
C PRO A 160 -6.86 0.98 16.67
N ILE A 161 -7.10 1.39 15.43
CA ILE A 161 -6.10 1.44 14.37
C ILE A 161 -6.13 2.80 13.69
N ARG A 162 -4.95 3.30 13.35
CA ARG A 162 -4.76 4.41 12.42
C ARG A 162 -3.69 4.02 11.42
N ILE A 163 -3.96 4.10 10.13
CA ILE A 163 -2.98 3.83 9.09
C ILE A 163 -2.97 4.94 8.05
N GLN A 164 -1.79 5.22 7.53
CA GLN A 164 -1.55 6.00 6.33
C GLN A 164 -1.06 5.04 5.25
N ILE A 165 -1.68 5.14 4.08
CA ILE A 165 -1.44 4.33 2.89
C ILE A 165 -0.88 5.31 1.86
N ASP A 166 0.30 5.04 1.34
CA ASP A 166 0.83 5.71 0.14
C ASP A 166 1.52 4.64 -0.71
N LEU A 167 0.85 4.23 -1.78
CA LEU A 167 1.33 3.12 -2.59
C LEU A 167 1.02 3.22 -4.08
N THR A 168 1.78 2.45 -4.85
CA THR A 168 1.48 2.12 -6.24
C THR A 168 0.89 0.71 -6.32
N ALA A 169 -0.33 0.60 -6.86
CA ALA A 169 -0.97 -0.66 -7.18
C ALA A 169 -0.84 -0.98 -8.67
N TYR A 170 -0.75 -2.27 -9.01
CA TYR A 170 -0.69 -2.74 -10.39
C TYR A 170 -2.04 -3.29 -10.83
N ARG A 171 -2.32 -3.19 -12.13
CA ARG A 171 -3.58 -3.71 -12.65
C ARG A 171 -3.64 -5.24 -12.53
N ASP A 172 -4.74 -5.75 -11.99
CA ASP A 172 -5.09 -7.19 -11.97
C ASP A 172 -5.50 -7.68 -13.37
#